data_AF-A0AAN9FY59-F1
#
_entry.id   AF-A0AAN9FY59-F1
#
_cell.length_a   1.000
_cell.length_b   1.000
_cell.length_c   1.000
_cell.angle_alpha   90.00
_cell.angle_beta   90.00
_cell.angle_gamma   90.00
#
_symmetry.space_group_name_H-M   'P 1'
#
loop_
_entity.id
_entity.type
_entity.pdbx_description
1 polymer ?
#
loop_
_entity_poly.entity_id
_entity_poly.type
_entity_poly.pdbx_seq_one_letter_code
_entity_poly.pdbx_strand_id
1 'polypeptide(L)'
;MAKLIEVSVISLVLLCVAVAEGVQLGGACTVSTNCTTVATNSECTSKTCRCVAGYVAKSDKAKCLVMFNETCTNTAECLPNATCTSNHCMCNMNFQPSDDGMECNVATALTTSFILLIAAMLVSRFFSALGLENVI
;
A
#
# COMPACT_ATOMS: atom_id res chain seq x y z
N MET A 1 -16.98 28.15 -52.60
CA MET A 1 -15.63 27.62 -52.30
C MET A 1 -14.93 28.64 -51.40
N ALA A 2 -14.19 28.19 -50.39
CA ALA A 2 -13.52 28.99 -49.33
C ALA A 2 -14.36 29.31 -48.08
N LYS A 3 -14.39 28.35 -47.15
CA LYS A 3 -14.28 28.55 -45.70
C LYS A 3 -13.83 27.24 -45.03
N LEU A 4 -12.81 26.60 -45.60
CA LEU A 4 -11.93 25.68 -44.88
C LEU A 4 -10.67 26.49 -44.61
N ILE A 5 -10.40 26.86 -43.35
CA ILE A 5 -9.13 27.23 -42.68
C ILE A 5 -9.55 28.09 -41.47
N GLU A 6 -10.24 27.48 -40.50
CA GLU A 6 -10.45 28.01 -39.13
C GLU A 6 -10.62 26.82 -38.15
N VAL A 7 -10.12 25.63 -38.53
CA VAL A 7 -10.16 24.42 -37.68
C VAL A 7 -8.75 23.83 -37.64
N SER A 8 -7.82 24.52 -36.97
CA SER A 8 -6.46 23.98 -36.82
C SER A 8 -5.78 24.34 -35.51
N VAL A 9 -6.06 25.50 -34.91
CA VAL A 9 -5.42 25.89 -33.63
C VAL A 9 -6.23 25.51 -32.39
N ILE A 10 -7.56 25.51 -32.45
CA ILE A 10 -8.40 25.18 -31.27
C ILE A 10 -8.29 23.69 -30.90
N SER A 11 -8.16 22.78 -31.88
CA SER A 11 -8.00 21.35 -31.62
C SER A 11 -6.61 20.94 -31.09
N LEU A 12 -5.55 21.73 -31.36
CA LEU A 12 -4.23 21.50 -30.77
C LEU A 12 -4.12 22.04 -29.34
N VAL A 13 -4.78 23.16 -29.03
CA VAL A 13 -4.84 23.68 -27.66
C VAL A 13 -5.66 22.77 -26.74
N LEU A 14 -6.66 22.05 -27.28
CA LEU A 14 -7.43 21.03 -26.55
C LEU A 14 -6.66 19.72 -26.26
N LEU A 15 -5.55 19.45 -26.95
CA LEU A 15 -4.61 18.37 -26.57
C LEU A 15 -3.60 18.82 -25.48
N CYS A 16 -3.49 20.13 -25.22
CA CYS A 16 -2.67 20.67 -24.14
C CYS A 16 -3.44 20.88 -22.83
N VAL A 17 -4.75 20.60 -22.79
CA VAL A 17 -5.42 20.28 -21.53
C VAL A 17 -5.03 18.85 -21.18
N ALA A 18 -3.74 18.64 -20.92
CA ALA A 18 -3.21 17.43 -20.35
C ALA A 18 -3.79 17.33 -18.94
N VAL A 19 -4.99 16.78 -18.85
CA VAL A 19 -5.39 15.83 -17.83
C VAL A 19 -4.68 16.08 -16.49
N ALA A 20 -5.09 17.14 -15.80
CA ALA A 20 -4.98 17.17 -14.35
C ALA A 20 -6.13 16.30 -13.79
N GLU A 21 -6.19 15.04 -14.23
CA GLU A 21 -6.95 14.03 -13.50
C GLU A 21 -6.25 13.92 -12.14
N GLY A 22 -6.97 14.30 -11.08
CA GLY A 22 -6.43 14.56 -9.74
C GLY A 22 -5.29 13.61 -9.39
N VAL A 23 -4.13 14.20 -9.06
CA VAL A 23 -2.88 13.50 -8.83
C VAL A 23 -2.96 12.68 -7.53
N GLN A 24 -3.68 11.57 -7.54
CA GLN A 24 -3.79 10.68 -6.38
C GLN A 24 -2.49 9.89 -6.16
N LEU A 25 -2.34 9.27 -5.00
CA LEU A 25 -1.28 8.30 -4.78
C LEU A 25 -1.40 7.14 -5.79
N GLY A 26 -0.31 6.82 -6.49
CA GLY A 26 -0.28 5.90 -7.63
C GLY A 26 -0.64 6.52 -8.98
N GLY A 27 -0.99 7.82 -9.03
CA GLY A 27 -1.25 8.56 -10.27
C GLY A 27 0.03 9.00 -10.97
N ALA A 28 -0.09 9.37 -12.25
CA ALA A 28 1.03 9.87 -13.05
C ALA A 28 1.48 11.25 -12.57
N CYS A 29 2.78 11.51 -12.61
CA CYS A 29 3.36 12.79 -12.24
C CYS A 29 4.62 13.09 -13.07
N THR A 30 4.96 14.37 -13.16
CA THR A 30 6.21 14.84 -13.78
C THR A 30 7.16 15.45 -12.75
N VAL A 31 6.61 16.06 -11.69
CA VAL A 31 7.36 16.69 -10.60
C VAL A 31 6.74 16.34 -9.25
N SER A 32 7.56 16.24 -8.20
CA SER A 32 7.10 15.89 -6.84
C SER A 32 6.06 16.86 -6.29
N THR A 33 6.08 18.12 -6.74
CA THR A 33 5.09 19.14 -6.34
C THR A 33 3.67 18.75 -6.74
N ASN A 34 3.48 17.96 -7.80
CA ASN A 34 2.16 17.44 -8.18
C ASN A 34 1.60 16.48 -7.13
N CYS A 35 2.46 15.69 -6.50
CA CYS A 35 2.06 14.71 -5.50
C CYS A 35 1.80 15.37 -4.15
N THR A 36 2.69 16.27 -3.74
CA THR A 36 2.56 16.99 -2.45
C THR A 36 1.29 17.84 -2.36
N THR A 37 0.74 18.30 -3.49
CA THR A 37 -0.54 19.02 -3.51
C THR A 37 -1.75 18.15 -3.17
N VAL A 38 -1.64 16.82 -3.32
CA VAL A 38 -2.74 15.88 -3.06
C VAL A 38 -2.52 15.09 -1.79
N ALA A 39 -1.30 14.65 -1.54
CA ALA A 39 -0.92 13.93 -0.32
C ALA A 39 0.38 14.51 0.25
N THR A 40 0.32 15.06 1.46
CA THR A 40 1.53 15.46 2.20
C THR A 40 2.44 14.24 2.39
N ASN A 41 3.75 14.45 2.37
CA ASN A 41 4.77 13.39 2.45
C ASN A 41 4.72 12.41 1.27
N SER A 42 4.42 12.92 0.07
CA SER A 42 4.53 12.17 -1.18
C SER A 42 5.48 12.85 -2.16
N GLU A 43 6.06 12.06 -3.06
CA GLU A 43 6.99 12.50 -4.09
C GLU A 43 6.73 11.79 -5.41
N CYS A 44 7.24 12.38 -6.50
CA CYS A 44 7.13 11.79 -7.82
C CYS A 44 8.31 10.86 -8.06
N THR A 45 8.08 9.56 -7.95
CA THR A 45 9.10 8.53 -8.19
C THR A 45 8.70 7.67 -9.38
N SER A 46 9.60 7.52 -10.36
CA SER A 46 9.33 6.73 -11.58
C SER A 46 8.10 7.20 -12.36
N LYS A 47 7.85 8.52 -12.40
CA LYS A 47 6.66 9.16 -12.99
C LYS A 47 5.34 8.79 -12.30
N THR A 48 5.40 8.32 -11.05
CA THR A 48 4.23 7.95 -10.25
C THR A 48 4.31 8.57 -8.85
N CYS A 49 3.18 9.08 -8.34
CA CYS A 49 3.14 9.61 -6.98
C CYS A 49 3.19 8.49 -5.95
N ARG A 50 4.17 8.57 -5.05
CA ARG A 50 4.40 7.59 -3.98
C ARG A 50 4.67 8.34 -2.68
N CYS A 51 4.37 7.70 -1.55
CA CYS A 51 4.78 8.25 -0.26
C CYS A 51 6.31 8.21 -0.14
N VAL A 52 6.87 9.22 0.52
CA VAL A 52 8.31 9.27 0.82
C VAL A 52 8.68 8.15 1.79
N ALA A 53 9.98 7.86 1.91
CA ALA A 53 10.48 6.86 2.85
C ALA A 53 9.97 7.13 4.29
N GLY A 54 9.58 6.06 5.00
CA GLY A 54 8.95 6.14 6.32
C GLY A 54 7.45 6.40 6.30
N TYR A 55 6.83 6.52 5.13
CA TYR A 55 5.38 6.71 4.99
C TYR A 55 4.74 5.73 3.99
N VAL A 56 3.52 5.29 4.28
CA VAL A 56 2.72 4.43 3.41
C VAL A 56 1.44 5.12 2.95
N ALA A 57 0.96 4.79 1.75
CA ALA A 57 -0.32 5.25 1.27
C ALA A 57 -1.46 4.64 2.11
N LYS A 58 -2.33 5.49 2.66
CA LYS A 58 -3.60 5.04 3.24
C LYS A 58 -4.45 4.36 2.15
N SER A 59 -5.33 3.46 2.55
CA SER A 59 -6.24 2.73 1.65
C SER A 59 -7.14 3.64 0.79
N ASP A 60 -7.45 4.86 1.25
CA ASP A 60 -8.18 5.88 0.48
C ASP A 60 -7.31 6.71 -0.49
N LYS A 61 -5.99 6.44 -0.53
CA LYS A 61 -4.99 7.14 -1.35
C LYS A 61 -4.96 8.67 -1.15
N ALA A 62 -5.58 9.16 -0.08
CA ALA A 62 -5.71 10.58 0.19
C ALA A 62 -4.53 11.12 1.01
N LYS A 63 -3.85 10.25 1.77
CA LYS A 63 -2.77 10.64 2.68
C LYS A 63 -1.69 9.57 2.77
N CYS A 64 -0.48 10.02 3.10
CA CYS A 64 0.63 9.18 3.50
C CYS A 64 0.69 9.13 5.03
N LEU A 65 0.63 7.92 5.60
CA LEU A 65 0.67 7.65 7.04
C LEU A 65 2.07 7.19 7.44
N VAL A 66 2.49 7.55 8.64
CA VAL A 66 3.77 7.19 9.25
C VAL A 66 3.79 5.69 9.53
N MET A 67 4.87 5.02 9.10
CA MET A 67 5.07 3.58 9.26
C MET A 67 5.35 3.18 10.71
N PHE A 68 5.37 1.86 10.97
CA PHE A 68 5.79 1.34 12.27
C PHE A 68 7.21 1.80 12.64
N ASN A 69 7.38 2.18 13.92
CA ASN A 69 8.65 2.65 14.48
C ASN A 69 9.24 3.90 13.80
N GLU A 70 8.44 4.63 13.03
CA GLU A 70 8.81 5.94 12.51
C GLU A 70 8.32 7.06 13.42
N THR A 71 8.96 8.23 13.30
CA THR A 71 8.69 9.38 14.17
C THR A 71 7.30 9.96 13.90
N CYS A 72 6.52 10.17 14.96
CA CYS A 72 5.18 10.75 14.89
C CYS A 72 5.00 11.87 15.92
N THR A 73 4.10 12.80 15.61
CA THR A 73 3.65 13.82 16.57
C THR A 73 2.26 13.50 17.13
N ASN A 74 1.44 12.82 16.33
CA ASN A 74 0.06 12.50 16.68
C ASN A 74 -0.33 11.10 16.19
N THR A 75 -1.16 10.40 16.96
CA THR A 75 -1.75 9.11 16.58
C THR A 75 -2.48 9.16 15.24
N ALA A 76 -3.05 10.29 14.85
CA ALA A 76 -3.74 10.45 13.56
C ALA A 76 -2.81 10.33 12.33
N GLU A 77 -1.49 10.44 12.53
CA GLU A 77 -0.47 10.30 11.47
C GLU A 77 -0.08 8.84 11.26
N CYS A 78 -0.28 7.98 12.27
CA CYS A 78 0.12 6.58 12.24
C CYS A 78 -0.82 5.71 11.40
N LEU A 79 -0.35 4.49 11.11
CA LEU A 79 -1.15 3.42 10.51
C LEU A 79 -2.47 3.15 11.26
N PRO A 80 -3.49 2.62 10.57
CA PRO A 80 -4.64 2.04 11.25
C PRO A 80 -4.20 1.00 12.27
N ASN A 81 -4.83 1.01 13.45
CA ASN A 81 -4.46 0.16 14.59
C ASN A 81 -3.06 0.43 15.17
N ALA A 82 -2.48 1.61 14.92
CA ALA A 82 -1.28 2.09 15.61
C ALA A 82 -1.58 3.36 16.42
N THR A 83 -0.78 3.60 17.44
CA THR A 83 -0.80 4.78 18.30
C THR A 83 0.58 5.41 18.39
N CYS A 84 0.62 6.73 18.50
CA CYS A 84 1.88 7.44 18.68
C CYS A 84 2.32 7.34 20.14
N THR A 85 3.32 6.50 20.42
CA THR A 85 3.86 6.25 21.76
C THR A 85 5.35 6.56 21.77
N SER A 86 5.82 7.36 22.73
CA SER A 86 7.22 7.78 22.80
C SER A 86 7.73 8.43 21.51
N ASN A 87 6.88 9.23 20.84
CA ASN A 87 7.11 9.84 19.52
C ASN A 87 7.34 8.84 18.37
N HIS A 88 6.95 7.58 18.53
CA HIS A 88 7.06 6.56 17.48
C HIS A 88 5.71 5.87 17.28
N CYS A 89 5.37 5.55 16.02
CA CYS A 89 4.15 4.81 15.74
C CYS A 89 4.31 3.35 16.15
N MET A 90 3.48 2.89 17.10
CA MET A 90 3.47 1.52 17.59
C MET A 90 2.13 0.86 17.34
N CYS A 91 2.11 -0.39 16.87
CA CYS A 91 0.86 -1.14 16.73
C CYS A 91 0.19 -1.32 18.11
N ASN A 92 -1.13 -1.22 18.12
CA ASN A 92 -1.95 -1.39 19.32
C ASN A 92 -1.85 -2.83 19.85
N MET A 93 -2.31 -3.03 21.09
CA MET A 93 -2.42 -4.37 21.67
C MET A 93 -3.22 -5.30 20.75
N ASN A 94 -2.70 -6.52 20.54
CA ASN A 94 -3.21 -7.55 19.61
C ASN A 94 -2.93 -7.30 18.12
N PHE A 95 -2.10 -6.33 17.77
CA PHE A 95 -1.61 -6.13 16.40
C PHE A 95 -0.09 -6.26 16.35
N GLN A 96 0.43 -6.76 15.23
CA GLN A 96 1.85 -6.88 14.93
C GLN A 96 2.16 -6.14 13.63
N PRO A 97 3.32 -5.49 13.51
CA PRO A 97 3.74 -4.91 12.23
C PRO A 97 3.93 -6.01 11.19
N SER A 98 3.62 -5.70 9.92
CA SER A 98 4.06 -6.51 8.77
C SER A 98 5.60 -6.53 8.71
N ASP A 99 6.16 -7.49 7.96
CA ASP A 99 7.61 -7.61 7.76
C ASP A 99 8.22 -6.30 7.18
N ASP A 100 7.44 -5.61 6.35
CA ASP A 100 7.76 -4.32 5.74
C ASP A 100 7.39 -3.10 6.60
N GLY A 101 6.73 -3.29 7.75
CA GLY A 101 6.33 -2.23 8.68
C GLY A 101 5.24 -1.28 8.16
N MET A 102 4.61 -1.59 7.02
CA MET A 102 3.59 -0.75 6.39
C MET A 102 2.17 -1.02 6.89
N GLU A 103 1.95 -2.11 7.62
CA GLU A 103 0.63 -2.48 8.13
C GLU A 103 0.73 -3.00 9.58
N CYS A 104 -0.31 -2.76 10.37
CA CYS A 104 -0.51 -3.41 11.67
C CYS A 104 -1.58 -4.49 11.51
N ASN A 105 -1.14 -5.74 11.41
CA ASN A 105 -1.99 -6.91 11.21
C ASN A 105 -2.38 -7.54 12.54
N VAL A 106 -3.55 -8.16 12.62
CA VAL A 106 -3.98 -8.85 13.85
C VAL A 106 -2.94 -9.92 14.18
N ALA A 107 -2.50 -9.93 15.43
CA ALA A 107 -1.63 -10.95 15.99
C ALA A 107 -2.37 -12.30 16.00
N THR A 108 -2.38 -13.01 14.88
CA THR A 108 -2.91 -14.37 14.85
C THR A 108 -1.94 -15.25 15.63
N ALA A 109 -2.40 -15.77 16.76
CA ALA A 109 -1.59 -16.56 17.67
C ALA A 109 -1.22 -17.91 17.05
N LEU A 110 -0.19 -17.98 16.19
CA LEU A 110 0.53 -19.20 15.76
C LEU A 110 -0.32 -20.40 15.29
N THR A 111 -1.63 -20.25 15.07
CA THR A 111 -2.52 -21.38 14.83
C THR A 111 -2.25 -22.03 13.48
N THR A 112 -1.72 -21.28 12.50
CA THR A 112 -1.34 -21.81 11.18
C THR A 112 -0.24 -22.87 11.29
N SER A 113 0.76 -22.67 12.17
CA SER A 113 1.82 -23.67 12.39
C SER A 113 1.28 -24.92 13.06
N PHE A 114 0.39 -24.78 14.05
CA PHE A 114 -0.27 -25.93 14.68
C PHE A 114 -1.20 -26.66 13.70
N ILE A 115 -1.93 -25.93 12.85
CA ILE A 115 -2.80 -26.51 11.82
C ILE A 115 -1.99 -27.29 10.78
N LEU A 116 -0.84 -26.78 10.34
CA LEU A 116 0.06 -27.47 9.41
C LEU A 116 0.68 -28.73 10.04
N LEU A 117 1.07 -28.66 11.32
CA LEU A 117 1.54 -29.85 12.04
C LEU A 117 0.45 -30.89 12.21
N ILE A 118 -0.77 -30.48 12.56
CA ILE A 118 -1.93 -31.37 12.65
C ILE A 118 -2.25 -31.97 11.29
N ALA A 119 -2.26 -31.18 10.22
CA ALA A 119 -2.49 -31.66 8.85
C ALA A 119 -1.41 -32.67 8.43
N ALA A 120 -0.12 -32.39 8.68
CA ALA A 120 0.97 -33.32 8.39
C ALA A 120 0.80 -34.64 9.17
N MET A 121 0.49 -34.57 10.46
CA MET A 121 0.22 -35.75 11.29
C MET A 121 -0.99 -36.56 10.77
N LEU A 122 -2.06 -35.90 10.34
CA LEU A 122 -3.25 -36.55 9.77
C LEU A 122 -2.96 -37.20 8.41
N VAL A 123 -2.18 -36.53 7.56
CA VAL A 123 -1.77 -37.05 6.26
C VAL A 123 -0.93 -38.31 6.44
N SER A 124 0.07 -38.31 7.34
CA SER A 124 0.88 -39.52 7.61
C SER A 124 0.03 -40.70 8.09
N ARG A 125 -0.95 -40.45 8.97
CA ARG A 125 -1.86 -41.51 9.45
C ARG A 125 -2.78 -42.06 8.36
N PHE A 126 -3.24 -41.19 7.46
CA PHE A 126 -4.08 -41.58 6.33
C PHE A 126 -3.31 -42.44 5.31
N PHE A 127 -2.04 -42.08 5.01
CA PHE A 127 -1.18 -42.88 4.14
C PHE A 127 -0.89 -44.27 4.71
N SER A 128 -0.60 -44.39 6.02
CA SER A 128 -0.44 -45.69 6.67
C SER A 128 -1.74 -46.52 6.69
N ALA A 129 -2.90 -45.88 6.84
CA ALA A 129 -4.21 -46.58 6.81
C ALA A 129 -4.59 -47.13 5.44
N LEU A 130 -4.11 -46.51 4.36
CA LEU A 130 -4.34 -46.96 2.97
C LEU A 130 -3.29 -47.97 2.47
N GLY A 131 -2.27 -48.29 3.28
CA GLY A 131 -1.23 -49.26 2.90
C GLY A 131 -0.37 -48.84 1.69
N LEU A 132 -0.34 -47.54 1.37
CA LEU A 132 0.39 -46.97 0.23
C LEU A 132 1.87 -46.68 0.53
N GLU A 133 2.42 -47.28 1.59
CA GLU A 133 3.78 -47.01 2.09
C GLU A 133 4.90 -47.41 1.11
N ASN A 134 4.59 -47.98 -0.07
CA ASN A 134 5.57 -48.42 -1.09
C ASN A 134 5.14 -48.16 -2.56
N VAL A 135 4.40 -47.09 -2.87
CA VAL A 135 4.17 -46.68 -4.28
C VAL A 135 4.94 -45.38 -4.58
N ILE A 136 6.26 -45.46 -4.47
CA ILE A 136 7.24 -44.60 -5.17
C ILE A 136 8.35 -45.51 -5.66
#